data_AF-A0A1H8AUN0-F1
#
_entry.id   AF-A0A1H8AUN0-F1
#
_cell.length_a   1.000
_cell.length_b   1.000
_cell.length_c   1.000
_cell.angle_alpha   90.00
_cell.angle_beta   90.00
_cell.angle_gamma   90.00
#
_symmetry.space_group_name_H-M   'P 1'
#
loop_
_entity.id
_entity.type
_entity.pdbx_description
1 polymer ?
#
loop_
_entity_poly.entity_id
_entity_poly.type
_entity_poly.pdbx_seq_one_letter_code
_entity_poly.pdbx_strand_id
1 'polypeptide(L)'
;MLQLISKLQHNTYEKGEYSDEQPRDVEETIKLIKDFPWDAERALTDIQLTGPSVTIQDSDLNYIKLGLYFNGKFCVYYLDKSNHLFEYHAPTISEACNLVEDFFNSRLDLMPFEKHFFNIGNQPHFNSNDFVYRVKPARVIAFVAFISVYLLFAVSIFVVSMLHIGNRPFPMPIFLSIIAIGLFIGYAVSVTIKGRNQYLQISRGNNVFSYGFDEQRIVIYNKADVEEIMHVTAIRDRNVGNVRIRFKSGVVIQPTMLIHDYDLLNKFPENLGIKVSYKQNILSDDQNAFNTKLNLVDLLFLTKNKIIY
;
A
#
# COMPACT_ATOMS: atom_id res chain seq x y z
N MET A 1 -17.90 35.57 6.32
CA MET A 1 -17.68 34.57 7.38
C MET A 1 -16.55 33.68 6.88
N LEU A 2 -15.52 33.44 7.71
CA LEU A 2 -14.41 32.58 7.31
C LEU A 2 -14.93 31.13 7.21
N GLN A 3 -14.61 30.44 6.13
CA GLN A 3 -14.91 29.03 5.95
C GLN A 3 -13.62 28.24 5.83
N LEU A 4 -13.52 27.16 6.61
CA LEU A 4 -12.35 26.27 6.64
C LEU A 4 -12.79 24.87 6.20
N ILE A 5 -11.87 24.07 5.65
CA ILE A 5 -12.19 22.70 5.25
C ILE A 5 -12.25 21.83 6.50
N SER A 6 -13.40 21.23 6.77
CA SER A 6 -13.56 20.24 7.85
C SER A 6 -13.89 18.87 7.28
N LYS A 7 -13.40 17.82 7.96
CA LYS A 7 -13.52 16.43 7.50
C LYS A 7 -13.49 15.45 8.67
N LEU A 8 -14.09 14.28 8.46
CA LEU A 8 -14.30 13.25 9.47
C LEU A 8 -13.41 12.03 9.21
N GLN A 9 -12.88 11.44 10.27
CA GLN A 9 -12.20 10.15 10.22
C GLN A 9 -12.87 9.23 11.24
N HIS A 10 -13.22 8.01 10.84
CA HIS A 10 -13.81 6.99 11.72
C HIS A 10 -12.75 5.97 12.14
N ASN A 11 -13.02 5.14 13.16
CA ASN A 11 -12.04 4.13 13.61
C ASN A 11 -11.70 3.08 12.54
N THR A 12 -12.64 2.79 11.64
CA THR A 12 -12.44 1.83 10.54
C THR A 12 -11.59 2.39 9.40
N TYR A 13 -11.28 3.69 9.43
CA TYR A 13 -10.55 4.36 8.38
C TYR A 13 -9.04 4.16 8.56
N GLU A 14 -8.31 4.33 7.48
CA GLU A 14 -6.85 4.33 7.53
C GLU A 14 -6.25 5.74 7.46
N LYS A 15 -4.93 5.82 7.59
CA LYS A 15 -4.20 7.08 7.57
C LYS A 15 -4.44 7.84 6.26
N GLY A 16 -4.98 9.05 6.37
CA GLY A 16 -5.32 9.91 5.24
C GLY A 16 -6.70 9.66 4.63
N GLU A 17 -7.49 8.73 5.19
CA GLU A 17 -8.87 8.49 4.77
C GLU A 17 -9.81 9.37 5.57
N TYR A 18 -10.62 10.16 4.85
CA TYR A 18 -11.60 11.07 5.42
C TYR A 18 -12.91 11.01 4.64
N SER A 19 -14.00 11.33 5.33
CA SER A 19 -15.33 11.53 4.77
C SER A 19 -15.83 12.94 5.07
N ASP A 20 -16.89 13.34 4.37
CA ASP A 20 -17.59 14.62 4.59
C ASP A 20 -16.66 15.84 4.56
N GLU A 21 -15.68 15.83 3.65
CA GLU A 21 -14.71 16.91 3.44
C GLU A 21 -15.36 18.06 2.67
N GLN A 22 -15.61 19.17 3.35
CA GLN A 22 -16.22 20.35 2.75
C GLN A 22 -15.91 21.63 3.55
N PRO A 23 -16.01 22.82 2.91
CA PRO A 23 -15.91 24.10 3.61
C PRO A 23 -17.08 24.27 4.58
N ARG A 24 -16.78 24.67 5.82
CA ARG A 24 -17.76 25.00 6.85
C ARG A 24 -17.37 26.25 7.61
N ASP A 25 -18.34 26.99 8.12
CA ASP A 25 -18.10 28.04 9.12
C ASP A 25 -17.86 27.45 10.52
N VAL A 26 -17.66 28.33 11.51
CA VAL A 26 -17.34 27.92 12.88
C VAL A 26 -18.55 27.24 13.55
N GLU A 27 -19.76 27.76 13.34
CA GLU A 27 -20.99 27.20 13.91
C GLU A 27 -21.30 25.81 13.35
N GLU A 28 -21.20 25.63 12.03
CA GLU A 28 -21.34 24.36 11.33
C GLU A 28 -20.28 23.35 11.79
N THR A 29 -19.03 23.79 11.97
CA THR A 29 -17.94 22.92 12.45
C THR A 29 -18.15 22.49 13.89
N ILE A 30 -18.56 23.40 14.79
CA ILE A 30 -18.87 23.05 16.19
C ILE A 30 -20.04 22.07 16.24
N LYS A 31 -21.06 22.27 15.38
CA LYS A 31 -22.16 21.33 15.25
C LYS A 31 -21.67 19.96 14.78
N LEU A 32 -20.83 19.90 13.73
CA LEU A 32 -20.21 18.67 13.26
C LEU A 32 -19.46 17.94 14.38
N ILE A 33 -18.69 18.67 15.19
CA ILE A 33 -17.98 18.10 16.35
C ILE A 33 -18.94 17.52 17.37
N LYS A 34 -20.05 18.21 17.69
CA LYS A 34 -21.03 17.74 18.69
C LYS A 34 -21.86 16.56 18.19
N ASP A 35 -22.18 16.54 16.90
CA ASP A 35 -22.98 15.49 16.26
C ASP A 35 -22.13 14.24 15.94
N PHE A 36 -20.80 14.34 15.97
CA PHE A 36 -19.91 13.20 15.75
C PHE A 36 -20.11 12.13 16.85
N PRO A 37 -20.20 10.83 16.50
CA PRO A 37 -20.60 9.76 17.43
C PRO A 37 -19.45 9.30 18.34
N TRP A 38 -18.87 10.22 19.13
CA TRP A 38 -17.69 9.99 19.98
C TRP A 38 -17.81 8.75 20.87
N ASP A 39 -18.97 8.51 21.47
CA ASP A 39 -19.16 7.39 22.40
C ASP A 39 -19.16 6.02 21.69
N ALA A 40 -19.73 5.94 20.48
CA ALA A 40 -19.72 4.71 19.69
C ALA A 40 -18.30 4.38 19.19
N GLU A 41 -17.56 5.41 18.79
CA GLU A 41 -16.18 5.30 18.31
C GLU A 41 -15.18 4.97 19.44
N ARG A 42 -15.43 5.43 20.67
CA ARG A 42 -14.55 5.23 21.84
C ARG A 42 -14.37 3.77 22.22
N ALA A 43 -15.40 2.93 22.05
CA ALA A 43 -15.35 1.53 22.46
C ALA A 43 -14.34 0.68 21.67
N LEU A 44 -13.89 1.15 20.51
CA LEU A 44 -13.13 0.36 19.54
C LEU A 44 -11.76 0.97 19.19
N THR A 45 -11.36 2.04 19.88
CA THR A 45 -10.27 2.91 19.42
C THR A 45 -9.07 2.87 20.35
N ASP A 46 -7.89 2.63 19.77
CA ASP A 46 -6.62 2.96 20.39
C ASP A 46 -6.32 4.45 20.20
N ILE A 47 -5.79 5.11 21.22
CA ILE A 47 -5.45 6.54 21.15
C ILE A 47 -4.23 6.72 20.27
N GLN A 48 -4.47 7.23 19.06
CA GLN A 48 -3.46 7.43 18.01
C GLN A 48 -3.83 8.65 17.16
N LEU A 49 -2.84 9.21 16.48
CA LEU A 49 -3.04 10.29 15.48
C LEU A 49 -3.98 9.89 14.33
N THR A 50 -4.02 8.59 14.00
CA THR A 50 -5.02 8.02 13.08
C THR A 50 -6.11 7.37 13.91
N GLY A 51 -7.31 7.94 13.89
CA GLY A 51 -8.45 7.42 14.63
C GLY A 51 -9.67 8.32 14.47
N PRO A 52 -10.76 8.01 15.18
CA PRO A 52 -11.96 8.82 15.22
C PRO A 52 -11.65 10.27 15.52
N SER A 53 -11.94 11.15 14.57
CA SER A 53 -11.58 12.54 14.69
C SER A 53 -12.33 13.45 13.73
N VAL A 54 -12.38 14.73 14.11
CA VAL A 54 -12.75 15.83 13.23
C VAL A 54 -11.50 16.65 12.97
N THR A 55 -11.13 16.79 11.70
CA THR A 55 -9.97 17.58 11.28
C THR A 55 -10.43 18.82 10.55
N ILE A 56 -9.84 19.97 10.86
CA ILE A 56 -10.09 21.25 10.22
C ILE A 56 -8.78 21.78 9.65
N GLN A 57 -8.82 22.29 8.44
CA GLN A 57 -7.69 22.80 7.68
C GLN A 57 -7.92 24.26 7.30
N ASP A 58 -6.92 25.11 7.52
CA ASP A 58 -6.93 26.49 7.06
C ASP A 58 -6.31 26.69 5.66
N SER A 59 -6.34 27.92 5.18
CA SER A 59 -5.76 28.29 3.88
C SER A 59 -4.23 28.19 3.83
N ASP A 60 -3.57 28.22 4.98
CA ASP A 60 -2.12 28.18 5.11
C ASP A 60 -1.57 26.76 5.29
N LEU A 61 -2.44 25.75 5.16
CA LEU A 61 -2.13 24.34 5.39
C LEU A 61 -1.71 24.05 6.84
N ASN A 62 -2.24 24.81 7.79
CA ASN A 62 -2.27 24.41 9.19
C ASN A 62 -3.53 23.61 9.47
N TYR A 63 -3.46 22.73 10.46
CA TYR A 63 -4.55 21.84 10.82
C TYR A 63 -4.80 21.89 12.31
N ILE A 64 -6.06 21.84 12.70
CA ILE A 64 -6.49 21.43 14.03
C ILE A 64 -7.27 20.12 13.91
N LYS A 65 -6.91 19.13 14.72
CA LYS A 65 -7.53 17.81 14.70
C LYS A 65 -7.97 17.43 16.10
N LEU A 66 -9.26 17.21 16.26
CA LEU A 66 -9.87 16.77 17.50
C LEU A 66 -10.07 15.26 17.44
N GLY A 67 -9.44 14.52 18.36
CA GLY A 67 -9.60 13.07 18.50
C GLY A 67 -9.98 12.67 19.93
N LEU A 68 -10.24 11.39 20.11
CA LEU A 68 -10.53 10.80 21.42
C LEU A 68 -9.27 10.65 22.27
N TYR A 69 -9.41 10.81 23.59
CA TYR A 69 -8.38 10.54 24.58
C TYR A 69 -8.93 9.73 25.77
N PHE A 70 -8.06 9.34 26.70
CA PHE A 70 -8.43 8.48 27.82
C PHE A 70 -9.43 9.17 28.76
N ASN A 71 -10.26 8.35 29.45
CA ASN A 71 -11.19 8.79 30.49
C ASN A 71 -12.21 9.85 30.03
N GLY A 72 -12.72 9.71 28.79
CA GLY A 72 -13.75 10.62 28.25
C GLY A 72 -13.21 12.01 27.88
N LYS A 73 -11.90 12.20 27.90
CA LYS A 73 -11.24 13.43 27.45
C LYS A 73 -11.05 13.41 25.94
N PHE A 74 -10.59 14.54 25.42
CA PHE A 74 -10.27 14.73 24.02
C PHE A 74 -8.81 15.14 23.86
N CYS A 75 -8.24 14.81 22.71
CA CYS A 75 -6.92 15.26 22.31
C CYS A 75 -7.06 16.19 21.11
N VAL A 76 -6.51 17.40 21.23
CA VAL A 76 -6.47 18.43 20.20
C VAL A 76 -5.05 18.50 19.68
N TYR A 77 -4.87 18.13 18.43
CA TYR A 77 -3.61 18.26 17.72
C TYR A 77 -3.64 19.52 16.88
N TYR A 78 -2.58 20.31 16.95
CA TYR A 78 -2.31 21.38 16.00
C TYR A 78 -1.08 21.02 15.18
N LEU A 79 -1.20 21.01 13.85
CA LEU A 79 -0.11 20.77 12.92
C LEU A 79 0.12 22.02 12.09
N ASP A 80 1.29 22.65 12.22
CA ASP A 80 1.63 23.80 11.40
C ASP A 80 2.10 23.38 9.99
N LYS A 81 2.14 24.34 9.07
CA LYS A 81 2.68 24.15 7.70
C LYS A 81 4.13 23.68 7.62
N SER A 82 4.90 23.87 8.71
CA SER A 82 6.29 23.41 8.84
C SER A 82 6.37 21.99 9.41
N ASN A 83 5.22 21.32 9.53
CA ASN A 83 5.07 19.95 10.03
C ASN A 83 5.42 19.79 11.52
N HIS A 84 5.38 20.86 12.32
CA HIS A 84 5.49 20.78 13.77
C HIS A 84 4.14 20.38 14.38
N LEU A 85 4.15 19.30 15.14
CA LEU A 85 2.97 18.81 15.85
C LEU A 85 2.95 19.33 17.29
N PHE A 86 1.80 19.85 17.68
CA PHE A 86 1.48 20.33 19.02
C PHE A 86 0.28 19.55 19.53
N GLU A 87 0.26 19.19 20.80
CA GLU A 87 -0.78 18.37 21.41
C GLU A 87 -1.33 19.02 22.68
N TYR A 88 -2.65 19.02 22.83
CA TYR A 88 -3.33 19.49 24.03
C TYR A 88 -4.44 18.52 24.44
N HIS A 89 -4.51 18.19 25.73
CA HIS A 89 -5.54 17.28 26.27
C HIS A 89 -6.68 18.10 26.84
N ALA A 90 -7.78 18.21 26.10
CA ALA A 90 -8.97 18.93 26.54
C ALA A 90 -9.85 18.04 27.46
N PRO A 91 -10.09 18.43 28.72
CA PRO A 91 -11.01 17.75 29.63
C PRO A 91 -12.42 17.51 29.08
N THR A 92 -12.95 18.42 28.27
CA THR A 92 -14.33 18.37 27.78
C THR A 92 -14.42 18.73 26.30
N ILE A 93 -15.52 18.30 25.66
CA ILE A 93 -15.80 18.66 24.27
C ILE A 93 -16.02 20.17 24.10
N SER A 94 -16.60 20.84 25.10
CA SER A 94 -16.82 22.30 25.07
C SER A 94 -15.50 23.05 25.01
N GLU A 95 -14.51 22.63 25.78
CA GLU A 95 -13.18 23.22 25.76
C GLU A 95 -12.45 22.97 24.43
N ALA A 96 -12.57 21.77 23.88
CA ALA A 96 -12.09 21.49 22.53
C ALA A 96 -12.76 22.39 21.46
N CYS A 97 -14.06 22.63 21.57
CA CYS A 97 -14.79 23.54 20.67
C CYS A 97 -14.27 24.98 20.78
N ASN A 98 -13.93 25.45 21.98
CA ASN A 98 -13.37 26.79 22.16
C ASN A 98 -12.01 26.93 21.45
N LEU A 99 -11.16 25.89 21.51
CA LEU A 99 -9.88 25.89 20.77
C LEU A 99 -10.09 25.92 19.26
N VAL A 100 -11.12 25.23 18.75
CA VAL A 100 -11.50 25.31 17.34
C VAL A 100 -11.99 26.72 16.98
N GLU A 101 -12.80 27.34 17.81
CA GLU A 101 -13.22 28.74 17.61
C GLU A 101 -12.02 29.70 17.60
N ASP A 102 -11.05 29.51 18.49
CA ASP A 102 -9.82 30.30 18.50
C ASP A 102 -8.96 30.06 17.26
N PHE A 103 -8.94 28.83 16.73
CA PHE A 103 -8.29 28.51 15.45
C PHE A 103 -8.94 29.26 14.27
N PHE A 104 -10.29 29.26 14.18
CA PHE A 104 -11.02 30.04 13.17
C PHE A 104 -10.74 31.54 13.27
N ASN A 105 -10.55 32.06 14.48
CA ASN A 105 -10.30 33.48 14.71
C ASN A 105 -8.81 33.87 14.66
N SER A 106 -7.91 32.92 14.36
CA SER A 106 -6.45 33.12 14.41
C SER A 106 -5.94 33.62 15.77
N ARG A 107 -6.57 33.17 16.86
CA ARG A 107 -6.23 33.49 18.26
C ARG A 107 -5.79 32.27 19.08
N LEU A 108 -5.58 31.13 18.43
CA LEU A 108 -5.18 29.90 19.09
C LEU A 108 -3.84 30.09 19.83
N ASP A 109 -3.89 30.02 21.16
CA ASP A 109 -2.71 30.04 22.00
C ASP A 109 -2.06 28.64 22.02
N LEU A 110 -0.80 28.58 21.55
CA LEU A 110 -0.01 27.35 21.52
C LEU A 110 0.83 27.13 22.78
N MET A 111 0.90 28.11 23.69
CA MET A 111 1.62 27.98 24.95
C MET A 111 1.19 26.77 25.81
N PRO A 112 -0.11 26.42 25.92
CA PRO A 112 -0.52 25.25 26.69
C PRO A 112 -0.31 23.92 25.95
N PHE A 113 0.06 23.93 24.68
CA PHE A 113 0.26 22.71 23.90
C PHE A 113 1.66 22.13 24.15
N GLU A 114 1.74 20.82 24.30
CA GLU A 114 3.00 20.09 24.29
C GLU A 114 3.51 19.96 22.85
N LYS A 115 4.69 20.51 22.58
CA LYS A 115 5.33 20.42 21.27
C LYS A 115 6.05 19.07 21.12
N HIS A 116 5.68 18.31 20.10
CA HIS A 116 6.40 17.08 19.74
C HIS A 116 7.74 17.41 19.06
N PHE A 117 8.81 16.81 19.56
CA PHE A 117 10.16 17.02 19.00
C PHE A 117 10.38 16.23 17.71
N PHE A 118 9.74 15.05 17.58
CA PHE A 118 9.89 14.19 16.41
C PHE A 118 8.78 14.49 15.39
N ASN A 119 9.14 15.23 14.35
CA ASN A 119 8.20 15.70 13.33
C ASN A 119 8.26 14.88 12.03
N ILE A 120 8.46 13.56 12.13
CA ILE A 120 8.56 12.69 10.94
C ILE A 120 7.22 11.99 10.71
N GLY A 121 6.62 12.24 9.55
CA GLY A 121 5.45 11.47 9.11
C GLY A 121 4.10 11.92 9.70
N ASN A 122 3.99 13.13 10.24
CA ASN A 122 2.73 13.67 10.79
C ASN A 122 1.73 14.04 9.68
N GLN A 123 2.15 14.73 8.61
CA GLN A 123 1.28 15.20 7.51
C GLN A 123 0.25 14.17 7.00
N PRO A 124 0.58 12.89 6.73
CA PRO A 124 -0.41 11.92 6.27
C PRO A 124 -1.54 11.63 7.26
N HIS A 125 -1.39 11.96 8.54
CA HIS A 125 -2.46 11.85 9.55
C HIS A 125 -3.45 13.00 9.50
N PHE A 126 -3.24 14.02 8.65
CA PHE A 126 -4.08 15.21 8.53
C PHE A 126 -4.54 15.42 7.09
N ASN A 127 -3.69 15.09 6.11
CA ASN A 127 -3.99 15.28 4.69
C ASN A 127 -4.84 14.14 4.14
N SER A 128 -5.80 14.49 3.29
CA SER A 128 -6.60 13.49 2.57
C SER A 128 -5.76 12.81 1.50
N ASN A 129 -5.92 11.50 1.36
CA ASN A 129 -5.24 10.68 0.37
C ASN A 129 -6.27 10.08 -0.59
N ASP A 130 -5.90 9.93 -1.87
CA ASP A 130 -6.79 9.40 -2.91
C ASP A 130 -6.85 7.86 -2.93
N PHE A 131 -5.89 7.22 -2.24
CA PHE A 131 -5.69 5.77 -2.22
C PHE A 131 -5.59 5.15 -3.61
N VAL A 132 -5.00 5.90 -4.55
CA VAL A 132 -4.77 5.46 -5.93
C VAL A 132 -3.43 4.76 -6.04
N TYR A 133 -3.49 3.49 -6.39
CA TYR A 133 -2.34 2.63 -6.61
C TYR A 133 -2.11 2.44 -8.11
N ARG A 134 -0.92 2.85 -8.56
CA ARG A 134 -0.45 2.75 -9.94
C ARG A 134 1.00 2.28 -9.95
N VAL A 135 1.37 1.52 -10.99
CA VAL A 135 2.77 1.16 -11.20
C VAL A 135 3.55 2.44 -11.51
N LYS A 136 4.57 2.73 -10.69
CA LYS A 136 5.49 3.85 -10.94
C LYS A 136 6.69 3.36 -11.76
N PRO A 137 6.72 3.52 -13.10
CA PRO A 137 7.79 2.98 -13.94
C PRO A 137 9.17 3.52 -13.53
N ALA A 138 9.23 4.76 -13.05
CA ALA A 138 10.46 5.38 -12.55
C ALA A 138 11.12 4.57 -11.42
N ARG A 139 10.35 3.94 -10.52
CA ARG A 139 10.89 3.12 -9.43
C ARG A 139 11.56 1.86 -9.97
N VAL A 140 10.97 1.24 -10.98
CA VAL A 140 11.55 0.05 -11.62
C VAL A 140 12.80 0.43 -12.43
N ILE A 141 12.74 1.52 -13.20
CA ILE A 141 13.91 2.03 -13.95
C ILE A 141 15.05 2.35 -13.00
N ALA A 142 14.80 3.04 -11.89
CA ALA A 142 15.82 3.36 -10.89
C ALA A 142 16.44 2.09 -10.28
N PHE A 143 15.62 1.09 -9.96
CA PHE A 143 16.09 -0.20 -9.44
C PHE A 143 16.95 -0.97 -10.46
N VAL A 144 16.51 -1.02 -11.72
CA VAL A 144 17.27 -1.65 -12.81
C VAL A 144 18.58 -0.92 -13.05
N ALA A 145 18.58 0.41 -13.05
CA ALA A 145 19.77 1.23 -13.20
C ALA A 145 20.75 0.98 -12.05
N PHE A 146 20.26 0.96 -10.81
CA PHE A 146 21.06 0.65 -9.63
C PHE A 146 21.71 -0.73 -9.74
N ILE A 147 20.94 -1.80 -10.00
CA ILE A 147 21.49 -3.15 -10.17
C ILE A 147 22.51 -3.21 -11.32
N SER A 148 22.23 -2.53 -12.43
CA SER A 148 23.12 -2.51 -13.59
C SER A 148 24.48 -1.92 -13.24
N VAL A 149 24.54 -0.87 -12.40
CA VAL A 149 25.81 -0.30 -11.92
C VAL A 149 26.61 -1.32 -11.10
N TYR A 150 25.98 -2.05 -10.17
CA TYR A 150 26.67 -3.08 -9.40
C TYR A 150 27.14 -4.24 -10.27
N LEU A 151 26.33 -4.64 -11.25
CA LEU A 151 26.67 -5.72 -12.16
C LEU A 151 27.85 -5.33 -13.06
N LEU A 152 27.86 -4.10 -13.59
CA LEU A 152 29.00 -3.55 -14.33
C LEU A 152 30.27 -3.48 -13.48
N PHE A 153 30.16 -3.10 -12.21
CA PHE A 153 31.28 -3.09 -11.26
C PHE A 153 31.81 -4.50 -10.98
N ALA A 154 30.93 -5.49 -10.78
CA ALA A 154 31.35 -6.87 -10.58
C ALA A 154 32.05 -7.45 -11.83
N VAL A 155 31.52 -7.13 -13.01
CA VAL A 155 32.11 -7.52 -14.30
C VAL A 155 33.48 -6.88 -14.47
N SER A 156 33.65 -5.60 -14.13
CA SER A 156 34.95 -4.92 -14.28
C SER A 156 36.02 -5.55 -13.38
N ILE A 157 35.70 -5.85 -12.12
CA ILE A 157 36.61 -6.57 -11.19
C ILE A 157 36.96 -7.96 -11.75
N PHE A 158 35.97 -8.69 -12.26
CA PHE A 158 36.18 -10.02 -12.83
C PHE A 158 37.11 -9.98 -14.05
N VAL A 159 36.92 -8.99 -14.92
CA VAL A 159 37.78 -8.78 -16.10
C VAL A 159 39.22 -8.46 -15.67
N VAL A 160 39.42 -7.54 -14.73
CA VAL A 160 40.76 -7.19 -14.23
C VAL A 160 41.47 -8.41 -13.62
N SER A 161 40.75 -9.21 -12.82
CA SER A 161 41.28 -10.43 -12.20
C SER A 161 41.70 -11.49 -13.24
N MET A 162 40.89 -11.69 -14.29
CA MET A 162 41.20 -12.63 -15.37
C MET A 162 42.42 -12.21 -16.19
N LEU A 163 42.60 -10.91 -16.43
CA LEU A 163 43.74 -10.38 -17.18
C LEU A 163 45.09 -10.60 -16.46
N HIS A 164 45.10 -10.81 -15.14
CA HIS A 164 46.32 -11.07 -14.37
C HIS A 164 46.80 -12.54 -14.43
N ILE A 165 45.95 -13.50 -14.83
CA ILE A 165 46.22 -14.94 -14.70
C ILE A 165 46.85 -15.55 -15.98
N GLY A 166 46.86 -14.83 -17.09
CA GLY A 166 47.53 -15.29 -18.31
C GLY A 166 47.55 -14.23 -19.41
N ASN A 167 48.66 -14.17 -20.15
CA ASN A 167 48.96 -13.14 -21.16
C ASN A 167 48.05 -13.16 -22.41
N ARG A 168 46.85 -13.76 -22.34
CA ARG A 168 45.89 -13.83 -23.44
C ARG A 168 44.52 -13.38 -22.95
N PRO A 169 44.05 -12.18 -23.35
CA PRO A 169 42.69 -11.76 -23.05
C PRO A 169 41.71 -12.65 -23.81
N PHE A 170 40.86 -13.38 -23.09
CA PHE A 170 39.70 -14.03 -23.67
C PHE A 170 38.51 -13.06 -23.57
N PRO A 171 37.97 -12.52 -24.69
CA PRO A 171 36.88 -11.53 -24.65
C PRO A 171 35.52 -12.14 -24.26
N MET A 172 35.44 -13.46 -24.14
CA MET A 172 34.18 -14.19 -24.00
C MET A 172 33.36 -13.84 -22.72
N PRO A 173 33.96 -13.67 -21.53
CA PRO A 173 33.21 -13.29 -20.34
C PRO A 173 32.56 -11.89 -20.44
N ILE A 174 33.22 -10.95 -21.11
CA ILE A 174 32.68 -9.61 -21.35
C ILE A 174 31.42 -9.73 -22.21
N PHE A 175 31.48 -10.50 -23.30
CA PHE A 175 30.33 -10.71 -24.17
C PHE A 175 29.14 -11.37 -23.45
N LEU A 176 29.39 -12.41 -22.65
CA LEU A 176 28.34 -13.06 -21.84
C LEU A 176 27.71 -12.09 -20.83
N SER A 177 28.51 -11.26 -20.18
CA SER A 177 28.00 -10.30 -19.21
C SER A 177 27.12 -9.22 -19.84
N ILE A 178 27.48 -8.73 -21.03
CA ILE A 178 26.66 -7.78 -21.80
C ILE A 178 25.32 -8.42 -22.16
N ILE A 179 25.31 -9.68 -22.63
CA ILE A 179 24.07 -10.41 -22.93
C ILE A 179 23.21 -10.58 -21.68
N ALA A 180 23.81 -10.99 -20.55
CA ALA A 180 23.09 -11.19 -19.30
C ALA A 180 22.44 -9.89 -18.78
N ILE A 181 23.17 -8.76 -18.84
CA ILE A 181 22.65 -7.44 -18.50
C ILE A 181 21.50 -7.07 -19.45
N GLY A 182 21.67 -7.25 -20.75
CA GLY A 182 20.64 -6.95 -21.75
C GLY A 182 19.35 -7.76 -21.53
N LEU A 183 19.47 -9.05 -21.26
CA LEU A 183 18.34 -9.93 -20.93
C LEU A 183 17.66 -9.51 -19.62
N PHE A 184 18.44 -9.14 -18.61
CA PHE A 184 17.91 -8.65 -17.33
C PHE A 184 17.13 -7.35 -17.49
N ILE A 185 17.69 -6.36 -18.21
CA ILE A 185 17.00 -5.10 -18.52
C ILE A 185 15.73 -5.37 -19.33
N GLY A 186 15.81 -6.19 -20.38
CA GLY A 186 14.66 -6.55 -21.21
C GLY A 186 13.54 -7.23 -20.41
N TYR A 187 13.89 -8.14 -19.50
CA TYR A 187 12.94 -8.76 -18.59
C TYR A 187 12.27 -7.74 -17.66
N ALA A 188 13.05 -6.88 -17.01
CA ALA A 188 12.52 -5.87 -16.08
C ALA A 188 11.60 -4.85 -16.78
N VAL A 189 11.96 -4.42 -17.99
CA VAL A 189 11.11 -3.56 -18.83
C VAL A 189 9.82 -4.28 -19.21
N SER A 190 9.89 -5.54 -19.64
CA SER A 190 8.71 -6.36 -19.98
C SER A 190 7.74 -6.50 -18.81
N VAL A 191 8.25 -6.76 -17.60
CA VAL A 191 7.43 -6.82 -16.38
C VAL A 191 6.76 -5.47 -16.10
N THR A 192 7.50 -4.37 -16.24
CA THR A 192 6.97 -3.01 -16.02
C THR A 192 5.85 -2.67 -17.00
N ILE A 193 6.02 -3.01 -18.28
CA ILE A 193 5.03 -2.71 -19.33
C ILE A 193 3.71 -3.44 -19.06
N LYS A 194 3.76 -4.70 -18.61
CA LYS A 194 2.54 -5.50 -18.34
C LYS A 194 1.67 -4.91 -17.22
N GLY A 195 2.26 -4.19 -16.26
CA GLY A 195 1.54 -3.59 -15.15
C GLY A 195 1.20 -2.10 -15.32
N ARG A 196 1.81 -1.40 -16.29
CA ARG A 196 1.81 0.07 -16.33
C ARG A 196 0.43 0.73 -16.40
N ASN A 197 -0.53 0.03 -17.01
CA ASN A 197 -1.88 0.54 -17.24
C ASN A 197 -2.83 0.14 -16.11
N GLN A 198 -2.44 -0.78 -15.23
CA GLN A 198 -3.33 -1.23 -14.17
C GLN A 198 -3.62 -0.10 -13.19
N TYR A 199 -4.86 -0.06 -12.72
CA TYR A 199 -5.37 0.95 -11.82
C TYR A 199 -6.11 0.26 -10.68
N LEU A 200 -5.83 0.69 -9.45
CA LEU A 200 -6.57 0.26 -8.26
C LEU A 200 -6.78 1.49 -7.38
N GLN A 201 -8.02 1.76 -7.00
CA GLN A 201 -8.35 2.74 -5.97
C GLN A 201 -9.13 2.05 -4.88
N ILE A 202 -8.53 1.93 -3.70
CA ILE A 202 -9.11 1.20 -2.57
C ILE A 202 -8.61 1.77 -1.25
N SER A 203 -9.53 2.20 -0.39
CA SER A 203 -9.26 2.57 0.99
C SER A 203 -9.81 1.51 1.94
N ARG A 204 -9.56 1.59 3.26
CA ARG A 204 -10.04 0.62 4.24
C ARG A 204 -11.52 0.82 4.58
N GLY A 205 -11.93 2.06 4.87
CA GLY A 205 -13.27 2.41 5.33
C GLY A 205 -14.34 2.41 4.23
N ASN A 206 -13.97 2.66 2.97
CA ASN A 206 -14.93 2.66 1.87
C ASN A 206 -15.31 1.23 1.45
N ASN A 207 -16.61 0.95 1.35
CA ASN A 207 -17.12 -0.34 0.87
C ASN A 207 -16.99 -0.51 -0.64
N VAL A 208 -16.81 0.57 -1.39
CA VAL A 208 -16.67 0.56 -2.84
C VAL A 208 -15.21 0.80 -3.22
N PHE A 209 -14.73 0.09 -4.22
CA PHE A 209 -13.38 0.27 -4.76
C PHE A 209 -13.36 0.08 -6.28
N SER A 210 -12.35 0.64 -6.94
CA SER A 210 -12.25 0.64 -8.39
C SER A 210 -11.03 -0.14 -8.84
N TYR A 211 -11.18 -1.01 -9.84
CA TYR A 211 -10.07 -1.74 -10.45
C TYR A 211 -10.21 -1.83 -11.96
N GLY A 212 -9.11 -1.60 -12.68
CA GLY A 212 -9.05 -1.69 -14.13
C GLY A 212 -7.70 -2.21 -14.62
N PHE A 213 -7.71 -2.95 -15.72
CA PHE A 213 -6.48 -3.34 -16.44
C PHE A 213 -5.87 -2.16 -17.22
N ASP A 214 -6.70 -1.18 -17.53
CA ASP A 214 -6.33 0.11 -18.12
C ASP A 214 -7.26 1.21 -17.60
N GLU A 215 -6.86 2.48 -17.80
CA GLU A 215 -7.62 3.65 -17.36
C GLU A 215 -8.99 3.80 -18.05
N GLN A 216 -9.20 3.10 -19.17
CA GLN A 216 -10.44 3.17 -19.96
C GLN A 216 -11.48 2.14 -19.49
N ARG A 217 -11.04 1.05 -18.86
CA ARG A 217 -11.86 -0.07 -18.40
C ARG A 217 -11.76 -0.23 -16.89
N ILE A 218 -12.13 0.83 -16.19
CA ILE A 218 -12.25 0.83 -14.73
C ILE A 218 -13.63 0.29 -14.35
N VAL A 219 -13.64 -0.79 -13.57
CA VAL A 219 -14.86 -1.38 -13.02
C VAL A 219 -14.92 -1.07 -11.52
N ILE A 220 -16.12 -0.73 -11.07
CA ILE A 220 -16.42 -0.46 -9.66
C ILE A 220 -16.91 -1.75 -9.02
N TYR A 221 -16.34 -2.10 -7.86
CA TYR A 221 -16.63 -3.29 -7.10
C TYR A 221 -17.06 -2.92 -5.68
N ASN A 222 -17.90 -3.75 -5.07
CA ASN A 222 -18.25 -3.65 -3.66
C ASN A 222 -17.50 -4.74 -2.86
N LYS A 223 -16.91 -4.36 -1.73
CA LYS A 223 -16.23 -5.30 -0.82
C LYS A 223 -17.18 -6.37 -0.27
N ALA A 224 -18.47 -6.04 -0.10
CA ALA A 224 -19.48 -7.00 0.34
C ALA A 224 -19.76 -8.10 -0.70
N ASP A 225 -19.39 -7.89 -1.96
CA ASP A 225 -19.53 -8.88 -3.04
C ASP A 225 -18.32 -9.82 -3.15
N VAL A 226 -17.28 -9.58 -2.35
CA VAL A 226 -16.12 -10.46 -2.28
C VAL A 226 -16.51 -11.74 -1.55
N GLU A 227 -16.20 -12.88 -2.17
CA GLU A 227 -16.41 -14.21 -1.60
C GLU A 227 -15.16 -14.69 -0.88
N GLU A 228 -14.01 -14.58 -1.56
CA GLU A 228 -12.75 -15.15 -1.08
C GLU A 228 -11.56 -14.32 -1.56
N ILE A 229 -10.59 -14.10 -0.67
CA ILE A 229 -9.28 -13.55 -1.03
C ILE A 229 -8.27 -14.69 -0.94
N MET A 230 -7.76 -15.11 -2.10
CA MET A 230 -6.73 -16.15 -2.20
C MET A 230 -5.36 -15.49 -2.16
N HIS A 231 -4.62 -15.75 -1.10
CA HIS A 231 -3.22 -15.35 -0.97
C HIS A 231 -2.34 -16.54 -1.37
N VAL A 232 -1.78 -16.50 -2.57
CA VAL A 232 -0.85 -17.51 -3.04
C VAL A 232 0.56 -17.08 -2.68
N THR A 233 1.06 -17.58 -1.55
CA THR A 233 2.47 -17.41 -1.17
C THR A 233 3.29 -18.40 -1.99
N ALA A 234 4.00 -17.92 -3.02
CA ALA A 234 5.02 -18.74 -3.65
C ALA A 234 6.22 -18.79 -2.72
N ILE A 235 6.71 -20.00 -2.41
CA ILE A 235 7.87 -20.24 -1.52
C ILE A 235 9.13 -19.46 -1.98
N ARG A 236 9.17 -19.02 -3.26
CA ARG A 236 10.28 -18.26 -3.85
C ARG A 236 10.01 -16.77 -4.10
N ASP A 237 8.76 -16.30 -4.17
CA ASP A 237 8.47 -14.87 -4.33
C ASP A 237 8.20 -14.24 -2.97
N ARG A 238 9.27 -13.78 -2.32
CA ARG A 238 9.18 -13.05 -1.05
C ARG A 238 8.62 -11.63 -1.20
N ASN A 239 8.48 -11.13 -2.42
CA ASN A 239 8.30 -9.69 -2.65
C ASN A 239 7.03 -9.30 -3.42
N VAL A 240 6.29 -10.25 -4.01
CA VAL A 240 4.99 -9.98 -4.66
C VAL A 240 4.14 -11.25 -4.57
N GLY A 241 3.40 -11.41 -3.48
CA GLY A 241 2.36 -12.43 -3.41
C GLY A 241 1.34 -12.23 -4.52
N ASN A 242 0.76 -13.34 -4.96
CA ASN A 242 -0.27 -13.31 -5.97
C ASN A 242 -1.62 -13.32 -5.25
N VAL A 243 -2.11 -12.13 -4.92
CA VAL A 243 -3.45 -11.95 -4.33
C VAL A 243 -4.49 -11.96 -5.43
N ARG A 244 -5.43 -12.89 -5.31
CA ARG A 244 -6.61 -12.98 -6.17
C ARG A 244 -7.86 -12.74 -5.34
N ILE A 245 -8.69 -11.80 -5.78
CA ILE A 245 -9.97 -11.49 -5.16
C ILE A 245 -11.04 -12.15 -6.02
N ARG A 246 -11.74 -13.15 -5.46
CA ARG A 246 -12.89 -13.80 -6.09
C ARG A 246 -14.17 -13.18 -5.55
N PHE A 247 -15.05 -12.76 -6.45
CA PHE A 247 -16.37 -12.26 -6.14
C PHE A 247 -17.41 -13.37 -6.19
N LYS A 248 -18.54 -13.17 -5.49
CA LYS A 248 -19.70 -14.08 -5.50
C LYS A 248 -20.27 -14.32 -6.91
N SER A 249 -20.03 -13.41 -7.85
CA SER A 249 -20.38 -13.54 -9.26
C SER A 249 -19.50 -14.54 -10.03
N GLY A 250 -18.42 -15.04 -9.42
CA GLY A 250 -17.40 -15.85 -10.07
C GLY A 250 -16.31 -15.03 -10.77
N VAL A 251 -16.44 -13.70 -10.84
CA VAL A 251 -15.38 -12.81 -11.35
C VAL A 251 -14.15 -12.91 -10.44
N VAL A 252 -12.96 -12.91 -11.05
CA VAL A 252 -11.70 -12.90 -10.31
C VAL A 252 -10.83 -11.75 -10.82
N ILE A 253 -10.35 -10.92 -9.90
CA ILE A 253 -9.38 -9.88 -10.19
C ILE A 253 -8.05 -10.18 -9.50
N GLN A 254 -6.95 -9.68 -10.08
CA GLN A 254 -5.60 -9.91 -9.57
C GLN A 254 -4.77 -8.62 -9.67
N PRO A 255 -4.89 -7.71 -8.68
CA PRO A 255 -4.11 -6.47 -8.64
C PRO A 255 -2.62 -6.82 -8.51
N THR A 256 -1.87 -6.74 -9.60
CA THR A 256 -0.48 -7.22 -9.65
C THR A 256 0.46 -6.02 -9.68
N MET A 257 1.42 -5.96 -8.76
CA MET A 257 2.41 -4.86 -8.66
C MET A 257 1.82 -3.45 -8.38
N LEU A 258 0.57 -3.35 -7.92
CA LEU A 258 -0.07 -2.07 -7.58
C LEU A 258 0.12 -1.70 -6.11
N ILE A 259 -0.10 -2.68 -5.23
CA ILE A 259 -0.13 -2.55 -3.78
C ILE A 259 0.51 -3.81 -3.19
N HIS A 260 1.13 -3.69 -2.02
CA HIS A 260 1.68 -4.85 -1.32
C HIS A 260 0.54 -5.74 -0.81
N ASP A 261 0.75 -7.06 -0.72
CA ASP A 261 -0.33 -8.01 -0.38
C ASP A 261 -0.91 -7.76 1.00
N TYR A 262 -0.04 -7.61 2.02
CA TYR A 262 -0.47 -7.24 3.37
C TYR A 262 -1.27 -5.93 3.40
N ASP A 263 -0.82 -4.91 2.67
CA ASP A 263 -1.54 -3.63 2.59
C ASP A 263 -2.92 -3.84 1.94
N LEU A 264 -3.01 -4.65 0.89
CA LEU A 264 -4.26 -4.98 0.22
C LEU A 264 -5.20 -5.78 1.13
N LEU A 265 -4.69 -6.78 1.85
CA LEU A 265 -5.47 -7.55 2.81
C LEU A 265 -6.04 -6.65 3.91
N ASN A 266 -5.24 -5.71 4.41
CA ASN A 266 -5.66 -4.73 5.42
C ASN A 266 -6.72 -3.74 4.91
N LYS A 267 -6.93 -3.63 3.59
CA LYS A 267 -8.06 -2.86 3.02
C LYS A 267 -9.41 -3.53 3.21
N PHE A 268 -9.45 -4.82 3.52
CA PHE A 268 -10.69 -5.57 3.74
C PHE A 268 -10.92 -5.75 5.24
N PRO A 269 -11.90 -5.04 5.81
CA PRO A 269 -12.24 -5.18 7.22
C PRO A 269 -12.63 -6.61 7.60
N GLU A 270 -12.15 -7.09 8.75
CA GLU A 270 -12.43 -8.45 9.24
C GLU A 270 -13.92 -8.71 9.50
N ASN A 271 -14.67 -7.66 9.87
CA ASN A 271 -16.11 -7.74 10.13
C ASN A 271 -16.95 -8.08 8.88
N LEU A 272 -16.37 -8.02 7.67
CA LEU A 272 -17.04 -8.47 6.46
C LEU A 272 -17.12 -10.01 6.34
N GLY A 273 -16.38 -10.74 7.18
CA GLY A 273 -16.39 -12.21 7.17
C GLY A 273 -15.86 -12.82 5.87
N ILE A 274 -15.02 -12.06 5.14
CA ILE A 274 -14.42 -12.52 3.88
C ILE A 274 -13.42 -13.64 4.20
N LYS A 275 -13.57 -14.78 3.52
CA LYS A 275 -12.64 -15.90 3.69
C LYS A 275 -11.29 -15.56 3.08
N VAL A 276 -10.23 -15.59 3.88
CA VAL A 276 -8.84 -15.46 3.39
C VAL A 276 -8.21 -16.85 3.34
N SER A 277 -7.88 -17.31 2.13
CA SER A 277 -7.30 -18.64 1.88
C SER A 277 -5.83 -18.52 1.53
N TYR A 278 -4.97 -19.15 2.32
CA TYR A 278 -3.53 -19.21 2.05
C TYR A 278 -3.22 -20.48 1.26
N LYS A 279 -3.03 -20.36 -0.05
CA LYS A 279 -2.61 -21.49 -0.87
C LYS A 279 -1.09 -21.52 -0.91
N GLN A 280 -0.50 -22.44 -0.17
CA GLN A 280 0.91 -22.78 -0.41
C GLN A 280 0.97 -23.38 -1.82
N ASN A 281 1.76 -22.76 -2.70
CA ASN A 281 2.26 -23.48 -3.87
C ASN A 281 3.24 -24.53 -3.36
N ILE A 282 2.71 -25.60 -2.77
CA ILE A 282 3.35 -26.89 -2.82
C ILE A 282 3.39 -27.15 -4.32
N LEU A 283 4.57 -26.98 -4.92
CA LEU A 283 4.85 -27.51 -6.25
C LEU A 283 4.30 -28.92 -6.22
N SER A 284 3.13 -29.12 -6.81
CA SER A 284 2.49 -30.42 -6.85
C SER A 284 3.52 -31.35 -7.46
N ASP A 285 3.95 -32.34 -6.68
CA ASP A 285 4.80 -33.45 -7.12
C ASP A 285 4.25 -34.18 -8.38
N ASP A 286 3.07 -33.80 -8.86
CA ASP A 286 2.51 -34.18 -10.16
C ASP A 286 3.33 -33.76 -11.39
N GLN A 287 4.17 -32.72 -11.33
CA GLN A 287 5.13 -32.50 -12.44
C GLN A 287 6.32 -33.45 -12.41
N ASN A 288 6.65 -34.03 -11.24
CA ASN A 288 7.62 -35.12 -11.17
C ASN A 288 6.98 -36.44 -11.63
N ALA A 289 5.72 -36.72 -11.30
CA ALA A 289 5.02 -37.94 -11.75
C ALA A 289 4.87 -38.04 -13.28
N PHE A 290 4.77 -36.92 -13.99
CA PHE A 290 4.74 -36.91 -15.47
C PHE A 290 6.12 -37.19 -16.09
N ASN A 291 7.21 -36.79 -15.44
CA ASN A 291 8.58 -37.08 -15.90
C ASN A 291 9.09 -38.47 -15.51
N THR A 292 8.59 -39.09 -14.42
CA THR A 292 8.90 -40.50 -14.12
C THR A 292 8.11 -41.47 -14.98
N LYS A 293 6.90 -41.12 -15.45
CA LYS A 293 6.13 -41.97 -16.38
C LYS A 293 6.64 -41.93 -17.83
N LEU A 294 7.23 -40.83 -18.29
CA LEU A 294 7.85 -40.81 -19.63
C LEU A 294 9.11 -41.70 -19.70
N ASN A 295 9.90 -41.78 -18.63
CA ASN A 295 11.11 -42.63 -18.61
C ASN A 295 10.84 -44.15 -18.54
N LEU A 296 9.66 -44.59 -18.10
CA LEU A 296 9.33 -46.02 -18.01
C LEU A 296 8.67 -46.58 -19.27
N VAL A 297 7.95 -45.75 -20.03
CA VAL A 297 7.36 -46.16 -21.31
C VAL A 297 8.42 -46.22 -22.42
N ASP A 298 9.40 -45.32 -22.41
CA ASP A 298 10.49 -45.33 -23.40
C ASP A 298 11.56 -46.40 -23.14
N LEU A 299 11.76 -46.84 -21.88
CA LEU A 299 12.66 -47.97 -21.56
C LEU A 299 12.06 -49.35 -21.93
N LEU A 300 10.73 -49.47 -22.01
CA LEU A 300 10.05 -50.71 -22.37
C LEU A 300 9.89 -50.92 -23.88
N PHE A 301 10.07 -49.88 -24.71
CA PHE A 301 10.02 -50.00 -26.17
C PHE A 301 11.37 -50.28 -26.84
N LEU A 302 12.50 -50.13 -26.12
CA LEU A 302 13.84 -50.38 -26.67
C LEU A 302 14.36 -51.81 -26.49
N THR A 303 13.63 -52.71 -25.84
CA THR A 303 14.07 -54.10 -25.61
C THR A 303 13.36 -55.17 -26.45
N LYS A 304 12.45 -54.81 -27.37
CA LYS A 304 11.69 -55.80 -28.16
C LYS A 304 12.01 -55.95 -29.64
N ASN A 305 12.96 -55.21 -30.21
CA ASN A 305 13.32 -55.35 -31.63
C ASN A 305 14.81 -55.62 -31.85
N LYS A 306 15.24 -56.83 -31.51
CA LYS A 306 16.38 -57.49 -32.16
C LYS A 306 16.36 -58.97 -31.79
N ILE A 307 15.83 -59.80 -32.69
CA ILE A 307 16.17 -61.19 -32.97
C ILE A 307 15.12 -61.66 -33.98
N ILE A 308 15.57 -62.01 -35.19
CA ILE A 308 15.11 -63.11 -36.08
C ILE A 308 15.50 -62.78 -37.54
N TYR A 309 16.42 -63.63 -38.03
CA TYR A 309 16.95 -63.91 -39.37
C TYR A 309 17.60 -62.81 -40.21
#